data_AF-A0A928JN12-F1
#
_entry.id   AF-A0A928JN12-F1
#
_cell.length_a   1.000
_cell.length_b   1.000
_cell.length_c   1.000
_cell.angle_alpha   90.00
_cell.angle_beta   90.00
_cell.angle_gamma   90.00
#
_symmetry.space_group_name_H-M   'P 1'
#
loop_
_entity.id
_entity.type
_entity.pdbx_description
1 polymer ?
#
loop_
_entity_poly.entity_id
_entity_poly.type
_entity_poly.pdbx_seq_one_letter_code
_entity_poly.pdbx_strand_id
1 'polypeptide(L)' 'MESIANIVDVMLVFACGLLLALVTVWNVDIGLDRPDNMYEVSDVVNESQNVQKENLQEAGKVYRDPATGNLYFIEE' A
#
# COMPACT_ATOMS: atom_id res chain seq x y z
N MET A 1 -34.97 -10.20 -29.37
CA MET A 1 -33.73 -9.46 -29.08
C MET A 1 -33.54 -9.20 -27.58
N GLU A 2 -34.61 -9.12 -26.79
CA GLU A 2 -34.56 -8.88 -25.32
C GLU A 2 -33.81 -9.97 -24.53
N SER A 3 -33.97 -11.26 -24.89
CA SER A 3 -33.29 -12.34 -24.17
C SER A 3 -31.76 -12.34 -24.32
N ILE A 4 -31.23 -11.76 -25.41
CA ILE A 4 -29.78 -11.65 -25.62
C ILE A 4 -29.20 -10.54 -24.73
N ALA A 5 -29.94 -9.44 -24.57
CA ALA A 5 -29.51 -8.32 -23.72
C ALA A 5 -29.32 -8.76 -22.26
N ASN A 6 -30.25 -9.55 -21.71
CA ASN A 6 -30.12 -10.07 -20.34
C ASN A 6 -28.94 -11.03 -20.17
N ILE A 7 -28.60 -11.82 -21.19
CA ILE A 7 -27.44 -12.72 -21.12
C ILE A 7 -26.15 -11.91 -21.20
N VAL A 8 -26.10 -10.89 -22.04
CA VAL A 8 -24.94 -9.98 -22.15
C VAL A 8 -24.69 -9.26 -20.83
N ASP A 9 -25.75 -8.80 -20.14
CA ASP A 9 -25.63 -8.14 -18.83
C ASP A 9 -25.05 -9.10 -17.77
N VAL A 10 -25.56 -10.32 -17.69
CA VAL A 10 -25.03 -11.35 -16.78
C VAL A 10 -23.58 -11.71 -17.10
N MET A 11 -23.20 -11.78 -18.39
CA MET A 11 -21.82 -12.03 -18.81
C MET A 11 -20.88 -10.88 -18.42
N LEU A 12 -21.33 -9.62 -18.52
CA LEU A 12 -20.56 -8.46 -18.10
C LEU A 12 -20.37 -8.44 -16.57
N VAL A 13 -21.42 -8.71 -15.79
CA VAL A 13 -21.34 -8.81 -14.32
C VAL A 13 -20.36 -9.92 -13.92
N PHE A 14 -20.41 -11.07 -14.60
CA PHE A 14 -19.47 -12.17 -14.38
C PHE A 14 -18.02 -11.77 -14.72
N ALA A 15 -17.79 -11.09 -15.84
CA ALA A 15 -16.46 -10.62 -16.25
C ALA A 15 -15.88 -9.61 -15.25
N CYS A 16 -16.69 -8.67 -14.75
CA CYS A 16 -16.27 -7.74 -13.70
C CYS A 16 -15.90 -8.46 -12.40
N GLY A 17 -16.68 -9.46 -11.99
CA GLY A 17 -16.37 -10.28 -10.83
C GLY A 17 -15.05 -11.04 -10.97
N LEU A 18 -14.79 -11.62 -12.15
CA LEU A 18 -13.54 -12.33 -12.45
C LEU A 18 -12.33 -11.37 -12.43
N LEU A 19 -12.46 -10.18 -13.01
CA LEU A 19 -11.41 -9.15 -12.99
C LEU A 19 -11.03 -8.75 -11.56
N LEU A 20 -12.01 -8.52 -10.68
CA LEU A 20 -11.76 -8.20 -9.27
C LEU A 20 -11.08 -9.37 -8.53
N ALA A 21 -11.53 -10.60 -8.76
CA ALA A 21 -10.89 -11.79 -8.18
C ALA A 21 -9.43 -11.92 -8.62
N LEU A 22 -9.13 -11.65 -9.89
CA LEU A 22 -7.76 -11.74 -10.41
C LEU A 22 -6.85 -10.65 -9.85
N VAL A 23 -7.32 -9.41 -9.76
CA VAL A 23 -6.57 -8.30 -9.15
C VAL A 23 -6.21 -8.60 -7.68
N THR A 24 -7.15 -9.15 -6.93
CA THR A 24 -6.94 -9.48 -5.50
C THR A 24 -6.02 -10.68 -5.29
N VAL A 25 -6.17 -11.76 -6.07
CA VAL A 25 -5.35 -12.98 -5.93
C VAL A 25 -3.92 -12.79 -6.42
N TRP A 26 -3.73 -12.03 -7.51
CA TRP A 26 -2.39 -11.80 -8.08
C TRP A 26 -1.71 -10.53 -7.58
N ASN A 27 -2.32 -9.82 -6.62
CA ASN A 27 -1.81 -8.55 -6.13
C ASN A 27 -1.41 -7.63 -7.29
N VAL A 28 -2.27 -7.57 -8.32
CA VAL A 28 -1.98 -6.78 -9.52
C VAL A 28 -1.88 -5.34 -9.06
N ASP A 29 -0.67 -4.81 -9.09
CA ASP A 29 -0.41 -3.41 -8.79
C ASP A 29 -1.00 -2.57 -9.91
N ILE A 30 -2.22 -2.07 -9.66
CA ILE A 30 -3.00 -1.30 -10.62
C ILE A 30 -2.53 0.15 -10.73
N GLY A 31 -1.32 0.48 -10.23
CA GLY A 31 -0.71 1.80 -10.38
C GLY A 31 -1.64 2.92 -9.91
N LEU A 32 -2.50 2.63 -8.93
CA LEU A 32 -3.26 3.64 -8.22
C LEU A 32 -2.25 4.37 -7.36
N ASP A 33 -1.59 5.35 -7.96
CA ASP A 33 -0.59 6.28 -7.43
C ASP A 33 -0.52 6.23 -5.90
N ARG A 34 0.18 5.21 -5.39
CA ARG A 34 0.60 5.21 -4.00
C ARG A 34 1.71 6.24 -4.01
N PRO A 35 1.65 7.30 -3.19
CA PRO A 35 2.73 8.26 -3.14
C PRO A 35 4.02 7.48 -2.91
N ASP A 36 4.95 7.63 -3.86
CA ASP A 36 6.13 6.79 -4.14
C ASP A 36 7.11 6.66 -2.95
N ASN A 37 6.78 7.26 -1.80
CA ASN A 37 7.66 7.49 -0.67
C ASN A 37 7.06 7.00 0.67
N MET A 38 6.17 6.01 0.68
CA MET A 38 5.78 5.35 1.95
C MET A 38 6.76 4.23 2.27
N TYR A 39 7.79 4.57 3.05
CA TYR A 39 8.63 3.58 3.73
C TYR A 39 7.85 3.05 4.93
N GLU A 40 7.50 1.76 4.89
CA GLU A 40 6.91 1.06 6.03
C GLU A 40 8.00 0.90 7.10
N VAL A 41 7.94 1.69 8.17
CA VAL A 41 8.82 1.52 9.33
C VAL A 41 8.31 0.28 10.08
N SER A 42 8.82 -0.89 9.71
CA SER A 42 8.36 -2.18 10.24
C SER A 42 8.61 -2.35 11.74
N ASP A 43 9.53 -1.58 12.34
CA ASP A 43 9.82 -1.68 13.77
C ASP A 43 10.25 -0.34 14.37
N VAL A 44 9.44 0.21 15.27
CA VAL A 44 9.85 1.28 16.18
C VAL A 44 10.64 0.64 17.32
N VAL A 45 11.95 0.48 17.11
CA VAL A 45 12.85 0.06 18.19
C VAL A 45 13.02 1.23 19.15
N ASN A 46 12.44 1.12 20.34
CA ASN A 46 12.70 2.08 21.41
C ASN A 46 14.19 1.99 21.80
N GLU A 47 14.88 3.14 21.88
CA GLU A 47 16.32 3.27 22.24
C GLU A 47 16.73 2.60 23.57
N SER A 48 15.80 2.01 24.31
CA SER A 48 16.05 1.20 25.50
C SER A 48 16.81 -0.10 25.22
N GLN A 49 16.93 -0.52 23.96
CA GLN A 49 17.77 -1.65 23.57
C GLN A 49 19.07 -1.15 22.95
N ASN A 50 20.18 -1.73 23.38
CA ASN A 50 21.52 -1.47 22.87
C ASN A 50 21.60 -1.94 21.40
N VAL A 51 21.09 -1.11 20.49
CA VAL A 51 21.16 -1.34 19.04
C VAL A 51 22.62 -1.14 18.65
N GLN A 52 23.27 -2.21 18.17
CA GLN A 52 24.62 -2.13 17.62
C GLN A 52 24.60 -1.25 16.37
N LYS A 53 25.03 0.01 16.51
CA LYS A 53 25.05 1.03 15.44
C LYS A 53 26.20 0.86 14.45
N GLU A 54 26.98 -0.23 14.55
CA GLU A 54 28.22 -0.45 13.78
C GLU A 54 28.03 -0.49 12.25
N ASN A 55 26.81 -0.74 11.76
CA ASN A 55 26.48 -0.74 10.33
C ASN A 55 25.26 0.13 9.97
N LEU A 56 24.87 1.07 10.85
CA LEU A 56 23.72 1.96 10.62
C LEU A 56 24.18 3.36 10.22
N GLN A 57 23.60 3.92 9.17
CA GLN A 57 23.81 5.31 8.76
C GLN A 57 22.64 6.16 9.24
N GLU A 58 22.96 7.34 9.78
CA GLU A 58 21.94 8.32 10.16
C GLU A 58 21.22 8.80 8.90
N ALA A 59 19.96 8.41 8.75
CA ALA A 59 19.20 8.70 7.54
C ALA A 59 18.62 10.13 7.55
N GLY A 60 18.40 10.75 8.72
CA GLY A 60 17.77 12.08 8.80
C GLY A 60 16.84 12.18 10.02
N LYS A 61 16.01 13.22 10.06
CA LYS A 61 15.08 13.45 11.19
C LYS A 61 13.68 12.94 10.83
N VAL A 62 13.11 12.08 11.69
CA VAL A 62 11.73 11.58 11.57
C VAL A 62 10.83 12.33 12.55
N TYR A 63 9.72 12.87 12.06
CA TYR A 63 8.71 13.56 12.87
C TYR A 63 7.38 12.80 12.82
N ARG A 64 6.68 12.74 13.95
CA ARG A 64 5.35 12.13 14.05
C ARG A 64 4.28 13.21 14.16
N ASP A 65 3.28 13.18 13.28
CA ASP A 65 2.09 14.01 13.44
C ASP A 65 1.14 13.38 14.48
N PRO A 66 0.84 14.07 15.60
CA PRO A 66 -0.02 13.55 16.65
C PRO A 66 -1.50 13.47 16.25
N ALA A 67 -1.94 14.20 15.23
CA ALA A 67 -3.34 14.20 14.81
C ALA A 67 -3.67 13.03 13.88
N THR A 68 -2.74 12.68 12.98
CA THR A 68 -2.93 11.64 11.96
C THR A 68 -2.19 10.34 12.26
N GLY A 69 -1.17 10.38 13.12
CA GLY A 69 -0.29 9.25 13.40
C GLY A 69 0.78 9.00 12.33
N ASN A 70 0.82 9.80 11.27
CA ASN A 70 1.77 9.66 10.17
C ASN A 70 3.20 10.04 10.60
N LEU A 71 4.18 9.36 10.00
CA LEU A 71 5.61 9.62 10.18
C LEU A 71 6.16 10.30 8.92
N TYR A 72 6.84 11.42 9.10
CA TYR A 72 7.47 12.19 8.05
C TYR A 72 8.98 12.14 8.22
N PHE A 73 9.66 11.70 7.19
CA PHE A 73 11.11 11.74 7.10
C PHE A 73 11.54 13.00 6.35
N ILE A 74 12.44 13.77 6.95
CA ILE A 74 12.98 14.99 6.35
C ILE A 74 14.48 14.79 6.16
N GLU A 75 14.90 14.73 4.90
CA GLU A 75 16.30 14.81 4.48
C GLU A 75 16.76 16.27 4.59
N GLU A 76 17.98 16.50 5.11
CA GLU A 76 18.61 17.83 5.14
C GLU A 76 19.09 18.29 3.76
#